data_AF-A0A6N9UZC4-F1
#
_entry.id   AF-A0A6N9UZC4-F1
#
_cell.length_a   1.000
_cell.length_b   1.000
_cell.length_c   1.000
_cell.angle_alpha   90.00
_cell.angle_beta   90.00
_cell.angle_gamma   90.00
#
_symmetry.space_group_name_H-M   'P 1'
#
loop_
_entity.id
_entity.type
_entity.pdbx_description
1 polymer ?
#
loop_
_entity_poly.entity_id
_entity_poly.type
_entity_poly.pdbx_seq_one_letter_code
_entity_poly.pdbx_strand_id
1 'polypeptide(L)'
;SVIMNAVPAQEAGVPSVALASPPQAEFGGLPHPTILAACALLGIDEVYAAGGATAVAMFAYGTESCPPARMVTGPGNIWVAAAKRYFTGLIGIDTEAGPTEIAVLADDTADPAHVAADLISQAE
;
A
#
# COMPACT_ATOMS: atom_id res chain seq x y z
N SER A 1 -3.29 2.43 -5.27
CA SER A 1 -3.28 1.51 -4.11
C SER A 1 -4.31 1.85 -3.04
N VAL A 2 -4.57 3.14 -2.75
CA VAL A 2 -5.53 3.59 -1.70
C VAL A 2 -6.86 2.84 -1.76
N ILE A 3 -7.55 2.94 -2.89
CA ILE A 3 -8.87 2.30 -3.11
C ILE A 3 -8.81 0.79 -2.85
N MET A 4 -7.78 0.11 -3.38
CA MET A 4 -7.62 -1.35 -3.27
C MET A 4 -7.37 -1.83 -1.84
N ASN A 5 -6.96 -0.97 -0.91
CA ASN A 5 -6.77 -1.34 0.50
C ASN A 5 -7.93 -0.86 1.37
N ALA A 6 -8.39 0.37 1.14
CA ALA A 6 -9.40 0.99 1.98
C ALA A 6 -10.80 0.43 1.76
N VAL A 7 -11.21 0.22 0.50
CA VAL A 7 -12.57 -0.25 0.19
C VAL A 7 -12.83 -1.62 0.80
N PRO A 8 -11.94 -2.64 0.68
CA PRO A 8 -12.15 -3.91 1.37
C PRO A 8 -12.27 -3.79 2.89
N ALA A 9 -11.48 -2.90 3.52
CA ALA A 9 -11.58 -2.66 4.96
C ALA A 9 -12.93 -2.03 5.35
N GLN A 10 -13.43 -1.08 4.55
CA GLN A 10 -14.73 -0.46 4.75
C GLN A 10 -15.88 -1.46 4.59
N GLU A 11 -15.86 -2.26 3.52
CA GLU A 11 -16.85 -3.32 3.28
C GLU A 11 -16.82 -4.39 4.38
N ALA A 12 -15.65 -4.66 4.97
CA ALA A 12 -15.51 -5.53 6.13
C ALA A 12 -16.00 -4.92 7.45
N GLY A 13 -16.43 -3.64 7.45
CA GLY A 13 -16.92 -2.94 8.64
C GLY A 13 -15.81 -2.56 9.63
N VAL A 14 -14.59 -2.37 9.15
CA VAL A 14 -13.48 -1.90 10.01
C VAL A 14 -13.81 -0.49 10.53
N PRO A 15 -13.81 -0.26 11.86
CA PRO A 15 -14.30 0.97 12.44
C PRO A 15 -13.37 2.18 12.25
N SER A 16 -12.11 1.95 11.90
CA SER A 16 -11.07 2.98 11.74
C SER A 16 -10.06 2.57 10.68
N VAL A 17 -9.76 3.46 9.74
CA VAL A 17 -8.76 3.22 8.69
C VAL A 17 -7.77 4.38 8.68
N ALA A 18 -6.50 4.05 8.92
CA ALA A 18 -5.39 4.99 8.82
C ALA A 18 -4.58 4.73 7.54
N LEU A 19 -4.11 5.79 6.88
CA LEU A 19 -3.27 5.69 5.69
C LEU A 19 -1.90 6.31 5.92
N ALA A 20 -0.84 5.56 5.64
CA ALA A 20 0.52 6.11 5.54
C ALA A 20 0.93 6.25 4.08
N SER A 21 1.43 7.42 3.72
CA SER A 21 2.06 7.67 2.41
C SER A 21 3.34 8.48 2.61
N PRO A 22 4.44 8.13 1.91
CA PRO A 22 5.72 8.84 2.06
C PRO A 22 5.56 10.35 1.86
N PRO A 23 6.21 11.19 2.69
CA PRO A 23 6.23 12.63 2.50
C PRO A 23 6.96 12.99 1.21
N GLN A 24 6.46 13.98 0.47
CA GLN A 24 7.07 14.42 -0.78
C GLN A 24 7.49 15.88 -0.69
N ALA A 25 8.78 16.16 -0.93
CA ALA A 25 9.34 17.51 -0.80
C ALA A 25 8.67 18.53 -1.73
N GLU A 26 8.30 18.11 -2.95
CA GLU A 26 7.57 18.93 -3.92
C GLU A 26 6.20 19.38 -3.40
N PHE A 27 5.59 18.59 -2.51
CA PHE A 27 4.30 18.88 -1.89
C PHE A 27 4.47 19.33 -0.43
N GLY A 28 5.59 19.98 -0.10
CA GLY A 28 5.82 20.57 1.23
C GLY A 28 5.93 19.54 2.36
N GLY A 29 6.32 18.30 2.04
CA GLY A 29 6.40 17.20 3.00
C GLY A 29 5.08 16.45 3.19
N LEU A 30 4.04 16.77 2.42
CA LEU A 30 2.77 16.03 2.42
C LEU A 30 2.77 14.90 1.39
N PRO A 31 1.85 13.92 1.53
CA PRO A 31 1.56 12.98 0.45
C PRO A 31 1.11 13.68 -0.84
N HIS A 32 1.28 12.99 -1.97
CA HIS A 32 0.83 13.49 -3.27
C HIS A 32 -0.67 13.87 -3.23
N PRO A 33 -1.09 15.00 -3.83
CA PRO A 33 -2.48 15.47 -3.77
C PRO A 33 -3.53 14.44 -4.22
N THR A 34 -3.24 13.63 -5.24
CA THR A 34 -4.12 12.53 -5.68
C THR A 34 -4.39 11.49 -4.60
N ILE A 35 -3.40 11.20 -3.74
CA ILE A 35 -3.59 10.29 -2.60
C ILE A 35 -4.54 10.92 -1.59
N LEU A 36 -4.34 12.20 -1.26
CA LEU A 36 -5.22 12.94 -0.34
C LEU A 36 -6.65 13.07 -0.89
N ALA A 37 -6.80 13.31 -2.19
CA ALA A 37 -8.10 13.36 -2.85
C ALA A 37 -8.81 11.99 -2.80
N ALA A 38 -8.09 10.90 -3.04
CA ALA A 38 -8.64 9.55 -2.91
C ALA A 38 -9.06 9.24 -1.47
N CYS A 39 -8.26 9.63 -0.47
CA CYS A 39 -8.64 9.53 0.95
C CYS A 39 -9.91 10.31 1.25
N ALA A 40 -10.01 11.57 0.79
CA ALA A 40 -11.18 12.40 1.00
C ALA A 40 -12.45 11.81 0.37
N LEU A 41 -12.36 11.27 -0.86
CA LEU A 41 -13.48 10.60 -1.53
C LEU A 41 -13.94 9.33 -0.79
N LEU A 42 -13.02 8.66 -0.10
CA LEU A 42 -13.30 7.47 0.69
C LEU A 42 -13.63 7.78 2.15
N GLY A 43 -13.61 9.05 2.57
CA GLY A 43 -13.84 9.44 3.96
C GLY A 43 -12.74 9.02 4.93
N ILE A 44 -11.50 8.87 4.46
CA ILE A 44 -10.32 8.58 5.28
C ILE A 44 -9.70 9.92 5.70
N ASP A 45 -9.78 10.24 6.99
CA ASP A 45 -9.28 11.47 7.60
C ASP A 45 -7.96 11.28 8.36
N GLU A 46 -7.66 10.06 8.79
CA GLU A 46 -6.39 9.70 9.44
C GLU A 46 -5.31 9.38 8.39
N VAL A 47 -4.55 10.40 7.99
CA VAL A 47 -3.47 10.28 6.99
C VAL A 47 -2.14 10.76 7.56
N TYR A 48 -1.13 9.89 7.49
CA TYR A 48 0.23 10.14 7.96
C TYR A 48 1.20 10.32 6.79
N ALA A 49 1.96 11.41 6.83
CA ALA A 49 3.11 11.64 5.96
C ALA A 49 4.31 10.80 6.41
N ALA A 50 4.19 9.47 6.27
CA ALA A 50 5.16 8.47 6.70
C ALA A 50 5.24 7.34 5.67
N GLY A 51 6.40 6.69 5.55
CA GLY A 51 6.57 5.60 4.60
C GLY A 51 7.65 4.60 5.00
N GLY A 52 7.78 3.52 4.23
CA GLY A 52 8.80 2.49 4.45
C GLY A 52 8.59 1.68 5.73
N ALA A 53 9.67 1.04 6.19
CA ALA A 53 9.66 0.21 7.40
C ALA A 53 9.25 0.97 8.67
N THR A 54 9.57 2.27 8.75
CA THR A 54 9.24 3.12 9.89
C THR A 54 7.73 3.37 10.01
N ALA A 55 7.01 3.49 8.91
CA ALA A 55 5.54 3.57 8.94
C ALA A 55 4.90 2.28 9.42
N VAL A 56 5.44 1.11 9.03
CA VAL A 56 4.96 -0.19 9.55
C VAL A 56 5.21 -0.28 11.05
N ALA A 57 6.39 0.13 11.53
CA ALA A 57 6.70 0.17 12.96
C ALA A 57 5.80 1.15 13.74
N MET A 58 5.51 2.32 13.16
CA MET A 58 4.58 3.30 13.71
C MET A 58 3.20 2.68 13.92
N PHE A 59 2.66 1.95 12.95
CA PHE A 59 1.39 1.25 13.12
C PHE A 59 1.47 0.05 14.06
N ALA A 60 2.59 -0.65 14.12
CA ALA A 60 2.75 -1.81 15.00
C ALA A 60 2.80 -1.43 16.48
N TYR A 61 3.51 -0.36 16.82
CA TYR A 61 3.68 0.07 18.22
C TYR A 61 2.77 1.23 18.64
N GLY A 62 2.29 2.02 17.68
CA GLY A 62 1.75 3.34 17.94
C GLY A 62 2.83 4.37 18.29
N THR A 63 2.43 5.63 18.34
CA THR A 63 3.19 6.80 18.77
C THR A 63 2.28 7.72 19.59
N GLU A 64 2.80 8.86 20.03
CA GLU A 64 2.00 9.90 20.70
C GLU A 64 0.86 10.44 19.83
N SER A 65 1.01 10.38 18.49
CA SER A 65 0.06 10.92 17.51
C SER A 65 -0.60 9.86 16.62
N CYS A 66 -0.25 8.58 16.79
CA CYS A 66 -0.79 7.47 16.01
C CYS A 66 -1.10 6.29 16.93
N PRO A 67 -2.37 5.89 17.10
CA PRO A 67 -2.67 4.68 17.85
C PRO A 67 -2.13 3.43 17.13
N PRO A 68 -1.77 2.36 17.86
CA PRO A 68 -1.38 1.11 17.21
C PRO A 68 -2.54 0.53 16.42
N ALA A 69 -2.26 0.03 15.22
CA ALA A 69 -3.22 -0.64 14.37
C ALA A 69 -3.26 -2.14 14.68
N ARG A 70 -4.39 -2.78 14.37
CA ARG A 70 -4.53 -4.24 14.49
C ARG A 70 -3.96 -4.99 13.29
N MET A 71 -3.94 -4.35 12.14
CA MET A 71 -3.46 -4.92 10.89
C MET A 71 -2.88 -3.82 10.01
N VAL A 72 -1.82 -4.15 9.27
CA VAL A 72 -1.27 -3.32 8.19
C VAL A 72 -1.37 -4.10 6.89
N THR A 73 -1.97 -3.47 5.88
CA THR A 73 -2.08 -4.02 4.53
C THR A 73 -1.37 -3.13 3.52
N GLY A 74 -1.12 -3.69 2.34
CA GLY A 74 -0.66 -2.94 1.20
C GLY A 74 0.76 -3.30 0.77
N PRO A 75 1.06 -3.09 -0.51
CA PRO A 75 2.35 -3.37 -1.08
C PRO A 75 3.38 -2.31 -0.66
N GLY A 76 4.65 -2.66 -0.77
CA GLY A 76 5.74 -1.71 -0.62
C GLY A 76 7.05 -2.32 -1.11
N ASN A 77 8.11 -1.54 -1.02
CA ASN A 77 9.45 -2.04 -1.34
C ASN A 77 9.89 -3.14 -0.35
N ILE A 78 11.07 -3.72 -0.60
CA ILE A 78 11.66 -4.78 0.24
C ILE A 78 11.73 -4.43 1.73
N TRP A 79 11.86 -3.14 2.08
CA TRP A 79 11.90 -2.70 3.47
C TRP A 79 10.54 -2.75 4.15
N VAL A 80 9.47 -2.42 3.43
CA VAL A 80 8.09 -2.59 3.91
C VAL A 80 7.77 -4.07 4.09
N ALA A 81 8.11 -4.90 3.10
CA ALA A 81 7.91 -6.35 3.18
C ALA A 81 8.68 -6.96 4.38
N ALA A 82 9.96 -6.61 4.53
CA ALA A 82 10.79 -7.06 5.64
C ALA A 82 10.25 -6.59 7.00
N ALA A 83 9.73 -5.35 7.10
CA ALA A 83 9.12 -4.85 8.32
C ALA A 83 7.83 -5.58 8.67
N LYS A 84 6.94 -5.82 7.69
CA LYS A 84 5.71 -6.60 7.89
C LYS A 84 6.03 -8.01 8.41
N ARG A 85 7.02 -8.67 7.81
CA ARG A 85 7.53 -9.96 8.31
C ARG A 85 8.08 -9.86 9.73
N TYR A 86 8.90 -8.86 10.02
CA TYR A 86 9.49 -8.67 11.35
C TYR A 86 8.43 -8.47 12.44
N PHE A 87 7.36 -7.74 12.14
CA PHE A 87 6.26 -7.47 13.09
C PHE A 87 5.15 -8.53 13.09
N THR A 88 5.31 -9.62 12.33
CA THR A 88 4.34 -10.72 12.35
C THR A 88 4.21 -11.29 13.76
N GLY A 89 2.98 -11.37 14.25
CA GLY A 89 2.67 -11.79 15.62
C GLY A 89 2.47 -10.64 16.62
N LEU A 90 2.97 -9.44 16.31
CA LEU A 90 2.61 -8.21 17.03
C LEU A 90 1.42 -7.51 16.38
N ILE A 91 1.45 -7.40 15.05
CA ILE A 91 0.38 -6.82 14.23
C ILE A 91 -0.02 -7.81 13.13
N GLY A 92 -1.30 -7.79 12.73
CA GLY A 92 -1.75 -8.51 11.56
C GLY A 92 -1.12 -7.96 10.28
N ILE A 93 -0.79 -8.84 9.34
CA ILE A 93 -0.39 -8.46 7.99
C ILE A 93 -1.22 -9.24 6.98
N ASP A 94 -1.45 -8.66 5.80
CA ASP A 94 -2.06 -9.34 4.66
C ASP A 94 -1.10 -10.39 4.07
N THR A 95 0.04 -9.94 3.53
CA THR A 95 1.07 -10.78 2.90
C THR A 95 2.40 -10.04 2.79
N GLU A 96 3.50 -10.80 2.64
CA GLU A 96 4.80 -10.28 2.23
C GLU A 96 4.79 -9.96 0.72
N ALA A 97 4.05 -8.91 0.34
CA ALA A 97 4.02 -8.45 -1.04
C ALA A 97 5.40 -7.93 -1.45
N GLY A 98 6.10 -8.71 -2.28
CA GLY A 98 7.36 -8.35 -2.90
C GLY A 98 7.19 -7.52 -4.18
N PRO A 99 8.23 -7.43 -5.02
CA PRO A 99 8.13 -6.82 -6.34
C PRO A 99 7.00 -7.46 -7.16
N THR A 100 6.39 -6.65 -8.02
CA THR A 100 5.26 -7.09 -8.85
C THR A 100 5.77 -7.91 -10.03
N GLU A 101 5.14 -9.05 -10.31
CA GLU A 101 5.51 -9.97 -11.38
C GLU A 101 4.29 -10.32 -12.24
N ILE A 102 4.50 -10.68 -13.51
CA ILE A 102 3.46 -11.16 -14.42
C ILE A 102 4.02 -12.34 -15.23
N ALA A 103 3.17 -13.33 -15.51
CA ALA A 103 3.48 -14.42 -16.43
C ALA A 103 2.42 -14.44 -17.55
N VAL A 104 2.87 -14.31 -18.80
CA VAL A 104 1.99 -14.32 -19.98
C VAL A 104 2.13 -15.66 -20.69
N LEU A 105 1.04 -16.41 -20.82
CA LEU A 105 0.95 -17.62 -21.63
C LEU A 105 0.29 -17.26 -22.96
N ALA A 106 1.03 -17.40 -24.06
CA ALA A 106 0.58 -17.06 -25.40
C ALA A 106 0.87 -18.20 -26.38
N ASP A 107 -0.10 -18.53 -27.23
CA ASP A 107 0.06 -19.45 -28.35
C ASP A 107 0.15 -18.68 -29.69
N ASP A 108 0.06 -19.39 -30.82
CA ASP A 108 0.17 -18.82 -32.16
C ASP A 108 -1.02 -17.95 -32.57
N THR A 109 -2.11 -17.94 -31.78
CA THR A 109 -3.29 -17.10 -32.02
C THR A 109 -3.22 -15.75 -31.32
N ALA A 110 -2.27 -15.55 -30.41
CA ALA A 110 -2.12 -14.31 -29.66
C ALA A 110 -1.58 -13.17 -30.52
N ASP A 111 -2.08 -11.95 -30.30
CA ASP A 111 -1.55 -10.74 -30.92
C ASP A 111 -0.19 -10.38 -30.27
N PRO A 112 0.93 -10.39 -31.03
CA PRO A 112 2.25 -10.10 -30.48
C PRO A 112 2.36 -8.70 -29.86
N ALA A 113 1.60 -7.71 -30.36
CA ALA A 113 1.63 -6.35 -29.82
C ALA A 113 1.01 -6.28 -28.42
N HIS A 114 -0.07 -7.03 -28.18
CA HIS A 114 -0.69 -7.11 -26.86
C HIS A 114 0.22 -7.85 -25.87
N VAL A 115 0.81 -8.98 -26.27
CA VAL A 115 1.75 -9.73 -25.42
C VAL A 115 2.92 -8.86 -25.01
N ALA A 116 3.49 -8.08 -25.95
CA ALA A 116 4.57 -7.15 -25.64
C ALA A 116 4.12 -6.03 -24.68
N ALA A 117 2.93 -5.46 -24.88
CA ALA A 117 2.38 -4.43 -24.01
C ALA A 117 2.17 -4.96 -22.58
N ASP A 118 1.64 -6.17 -22.42
CA ASP A 118 1.43 -6.80 -21.11
C ASP A 118 2.76 -7.01 -20.37
N LEU A 119 3.79 -7.50 -21.06
CA LEU A 119 5.12 -7.68 -20.47
C LEU A 119 5.75 -6.34 -20.05
N ILE A 120 5.61 -5.29 -20.87
CA ILE A 120 6.14 -3.95 -20.57
C ILE A 120 5.39 -3.33 -19.38
N SER A 121 4.08 -3.53 -19.29
CA SER A 121 3.24 -2.93 -18.24
C SER A 121 3.65 -3.28 -16.81
N GLN A 122 4.33 -4.41 -16.62
CA GLN A 122 4.84 -4.83 -15.30
C GLN A 122 6.33 -4.49 -15.10
N ALA A 123 7.03 -4.16 -16.18
CA ALA A 123 8.45 -3.82 -16.13
C ALA A 123 8.71 -2.34 -15.81
N GLU A 124 7.72 -1.46 -16.03
CA GLU A 124 7.77 -0.03 -15.67
C GLU A 124 7.76 0.24 -14.17
#